data_AF-A0AB39Y249-F1
#
_entry.id   AF-A0AB39Y249-F1
#
_cell.length_a   1.000
_cell.length_b   1.000
_cell.length_c   1.000
_cell.angle_alpha   90.00
_cell.angle_beta   90.00
_cell.angle_gamma   90.00
#
_symmetry.space_group_name_H-M   'P 1'
#
loop_
_entity.id
_entity.type
_entity.pdbx_description
1 polymer ?
#
loop_
_entity_poly.entity_id
_entity_poly.type
_entity_poly.pdbx_seq_one_letter_code
_entity_poly.pdbx_strand_id
1 'polypeptide(L)'
;MTRHVFPCIVCGNLTVGVPGNHEICPVCGWQDDGGDYRDPDRYVGGPNHVTLREARENYRAFGASERRRIDRVRPPLPEEVAAPQAEAADLVPGWLDFVDNPEAVRTVYGAQPVPELEGVAVREVVWRVGGGPELLISFDLPVYPADPPRLWAESGFDTVRVQLRLIGAAAALEASQDCDPVGRITLGAGARTAVALSLEAGRFRARVNADGARIHEVTAHRRD
;
A
#
# COMPACT_ATOMS: atom_id res chain seq x y z
N MET A 1 -2.70 -33.79 13.06
CA MET A 1 -3.76 -33.02 12.38
C MET A 1 -3.18 -31.66 12.07
N THR A 2 -3.05 -31.30 10.80
CA THR A 2 -2.55 -29.98 10.40
C THR A 2 -3.56 -28.93 10.87
N ARG A 3 -3.11 -27.96 11.66
CA ARG A 3 -3.96 -26.86 12.13
C ARG A 3 -4.03 -25.84 11.01
N HIS A 4 -5.20 -25.67 10.38
CA HIS A 4 -5.40 -24.61 9.39
C HIS A 4 -5.44 -23.26 10.10
N VAL A 5 -4.41 -22.44 9.90
CA VAL A 5 -4.22 -21.15 10.60
C VAL A 5 -3.85 -20.02 9.65
N PHE A 6 -3.65 -20.31 8.37
CA PHE A 6 -3.34 -19.32 7.34
C PHE A 6 -4.55 -19.08 6.42
N PRO A 7 -4.82 -17.82 6.05
CA PRO A 7 -5.92 -17.48 5.16
C PRO A 7 -5.60 -17.90 3.72
N CYS A 8 -6.60 -18.45 3.03
CA CYS A 8 -6.52 -18.67 1.59
C CYS A 8 -6.45 -17.34 0.85
N ILE A 9 -5.48 -17.20 -0.06
CA ILE A 9 -5.25 -15.96 -0.83
C ILE A 9 -6.42 -15.55 -1.76
N VAL A 10 -7.36 -16.47 -2.02
CA VAL A 10 -8.55 -16.23 -2.84
C VAL A 10 -9.76 -15.85 -1.98
N CYS A 11 -10.13 -16.66 -0.99
CA CYS A 11 -11.37 -16.48 -0.23
C CYS A 11 -11.19 -15.89 1.18
N GLY A 12 -9.96 -15.79 1.68
CA GLY A 12 -9.65 -15.22 3.00
C GLY A 12 -9.90 -16.16 4.20
N ASN A 13 -10.56 -17.31 4.03
CA ASN A 13 -10.82 -18.24 5.13
C ASN A 13 -9.55 -19.00 5.55
N LEU A 14 -9.43 -19.32 6.85
CA LEU A 14 -8.31 -20.02 7.48
C LEU A 14 -8.30 -21.51 7.13
N THR A 15 -8.03 -21.82 5.87
CA THR A 15 -8.07 -23.19 5.34
C THR A 15 -6.71 -23.72 4.92
N VAL A 16 -5.65 -22.93 5.09
CA VAL A 16 -4.28 -23.32 4.72
C VAL A 16 -3.52 -23.68 5.99
N GLY A 17 -2.94 -24.87 6.02
CA GLY A 17 -2.13 -25.38 7.12
C GLY A 17 -0.69 -24.88 7.04
N VAL A 18 -0.04 -25.07 5.90
CA VAL A 18 1.31 -24.57 5.61
C VAL A 18 1.30 -23.90 4.23
N PRO A 19 1.66 -22.60 4.12
CA PRO A 19 1.71 -21.92 2.84
C PRO A 19 2.64 -22.61 1.84
N GLY A 20 2.21 -22.72 0.59
CA GLY A 20 2.95 -23.34 -0.50
C GLY A 20 3.06 -24.87 -0.44
N ASN A 21 2.28 -25.53 0.42
CA ASN A 21 2.30 -26.99 0.59
C ASN A 21 1.34 -27.75 -0.34
N HIS A 22 0.91 -27.13 -1.45
CA HIS A 22 0.03 -27.70 -2.46
C HIS A 22 -1.37 -28.08 -1.95
N GLU A 23 -1.80 -27.51 -0.82
CA GLU A 23 -3.12 -27.74 -0.22
C GLU A 23 -4.22 -27.10 -1.08
N ILE A 24 -5.36 -27.79 -1.21
CA ILE A 24 -6.52 -27.25 -1.92
C ILE A 24 -7.48 -26.68 -0.89
N CYS A 25 -7.79 -25.39 -1.01
CA CYS A 25 -8.80 -24.74 -0.18
C CYS A 25 -10.16 -25.43 -0.40
N PRO A 26 -10.79 -26.03 0.62
CA PRO A 26 -12.10 -26.67 0.49
C PRO A 26 -13.23 -25.65 0.30
N VAL A 27 -12.98 -24.36 0.53
CA VAL A 27 -13.99 -23.30 0.44
C VAL A 27 -14.08 -22.70 -0.96
N CYS A 28 -12.94 -22.50 -1.64
CA CYS A 28 -12.93 -21.93 -2.99
C CYS A 28 -12.32 -22.85 -4.05
N GLY A 29 -11.59 -23.90 -3.68
CA GLY A 29 -11.00 -24.84 -4.63
C GLY A 29 -9.66 -24.40 -5.23
N TRP A 30 -9.10 -23.27 -4.78
CA TRP A 30 -7.75 -22.84 -5.13
C TRP A 30 -6.70 -23.77 -4.53
N GLN A 31 -5.69 -24.14 -5.31
CA GLN A 31 -4.54 -24.88 -4.82
C GLN A 31 -3.39 -23.93 -4.46
N ASP A 32 -2.93 -23.98 -3.21
CA ASP A 32 -1.78 -23.21 -2.75
C ASP A 32 -0.46 -23.89 -3.17
N ASP A 33 -0.06 -23.68 -4.40
CA ASP A 33 1.13 -24.27 -5.03
C ASP A 33 2.44 -23.49 -4.74
N GLY A 34 2.41 -22.49 -3.86
CA GLY A 34 3.59 -21.70 -3.51
C GLY A 34 4.07 -20.74 -4.62
N GLY A 35 3.22 -20.45 -5.61
CA GLY A 35 3.49 -19.48 -6.66
C GLY A 35 3.79 -18.07 -6.14
N ASP A 36 4.54 -17.32 -6.93
CA ASP A 36 4.79 -15.90 -6.66
C ASP A 36 3.59 -15.06 -7.14
N TYR A 37 2.69 -14.78 -6.20
CA TYR A 37 1.42 -14.09 -6.44
C TYR A 37 1.48 -12.56 -6.22
N ARG A 38 2.67 -11.96 -6.28
CA ARG A 38 2.85 -10.50 -6.13
C ARG A 38 2.17 -9.69 -7.23
N ASP A 39 2.07 -10.27 -8.43
CA ASP A 39 1.27 -9.72 -9.53
C ASP A 39 0.01 -10.58 -9.72
N PRO A 40 -1.18 -10.10 -9.31
CA PRO A 40 -2.41 -10.90 -9.35
C PRO A 40 -2.96 -11.10 -10.77
N ASP A 41 -2.47 -10.34 -11.76
CA ASP A 41 -2.85 -10.42 -13.18
C ASP A 41 -1.92 -11.36 -13.96
N ARG A 42 -0.76 -11.71 -13.39
CA ARG A 42 0.16 -12.65 -14.00
C ARG A 42 -0.37 -14.07 -13.87
N TYR A 43 -0.55 -14.74 -15.01
CA TYR A 43 -0.74 -16.18 -15.05
C TYR A 43 0.60 -16.89 -14.86
N VAL A 44 0.75 -17.60 -13.74
CA VAL A 44 2.00 -18.28 -13.36
C VAL A 44 2.06 -19.73 -13.91
N GLY A 45 0.95 -20.25 -14.42
CA GLY A 45 0.81 -21.67 -14.79
C GLY A 45 0.76 -22.58 -13.56
N GLY A 46 0.46 -23.86 -13.77
CA GLY A 46 0.34 -24.84 -12.68
C GLY A 46 -1.09 -25.37 -12.51
N PRO A 47 -1.47 -25.86 -11.31
CA PRO A 47 -2.76 -26.51 -11.10
C PRO A 47 -3.96 -25.58 -11.18
N ASN A 48 -3.77 -24.26 -11.07
CA ASN A 48 -4.82 -23.24 -11.20
C ASN A 48 -4.78 -22.66 -12.63
N HIS A 49 -5.91 -22.67 -13.36
CA HIS A 49 -5.93 -22.26 -14.79
C HIS A 49 -6.44 -20.82 -15.01
N VAL A 50 -6.44 -20.02 -13.96
CA VAL A 50 -6.87 -18.62 -13.96
C VAL A 50 -5.87 -17.81 -13.15
N THR A 51 -5.83 -16.50 -13.35
CA THR A 51 -5.02 -15.59 -12.54
C THR A 51 -5.57 -15.50 -11.11
N LEU A 52 -4.77 -14.96 -10.17
CA LEU A 52 -5.26 -14.74 -8.80
C LEU A 52 -6.42 -13.73 -8.78
N ARG A 53 -6.37 -12.70 -9.63
CA ARG A 53 -7.48 -11.74 -9.77
C ARG A 53 -8.76 -12.44 -10.23
N GLU A 54 -8.67 -13.21 -11.31
CA GLU A 54 -9.81 -13.95 -11.86
C GLU A 54 -10.38 -14.94 -10.82
N ALA A 55 -9.53 -15.64 -10.06
CA ALA A 55 -9.97 -16.54 -9.01
C ALA A 55 -10.75 -15.83 -7.89
N ARG A 56 -10.30 -14.64 -7.47
CA ARG A 56 -11.00 -13.81 -6.47
C ARG A 56 -12.35 -13.33 -6.99
N GLU A 57 -12.41 -12.88 -8.24
CA GLU A 57 -13.64 -12.46 -8.91
C GLU A 57 -14.62 -13.63 -9.05
N ASN A 58 -14.13 -14.79 -9.47
CA ASN A 58 -14.90 -16.02 -9.58
C ASN A 58 -15.50 -16.45 -8.24
N TYR A 59 -14.71 -16.41 -7.16
CA TYR A 59 -15.19 -16.74 -5.82
C TYR A 59 -16.32 -15.79 -5.38
N ARG A 60 -16.18 -14.48 -5.65
CA ARG A 60 -17.24 -13.49 -5.38
C ARG A 60 -18.50 -13.75 -6.22
N ALA A 61 -18.35 -14.19 -7.46
CA ALA A 61 -19.45 -14.40 -8.39
C ALA A 61 -20.21 -15.71 -8.18
N PHE A 62 -19.51 -16.81 -7.84
CA PHE A 62 -20.13 -18.14 -7.77
C PHE A 62 -19.54 -19.07 -6.69
N GLY A 63 -18.73 -18.56 -5.76
CA GLY A 63 -18.27 -19.33 -4.59
C GLY A 63 -17.12 -20.30 -4.85
N ALA A 64 -16.49 -20.28 -6.02
CA ALA A 64 -15.31 -21.09 -6.33
C ALA A 64 -14.28 -20.29 -7.15
N SER A 65 -13.01 -20.66 -7.08
CA SER A 65 -11.91 -20.02 -7.82
C SER A 65 -12.01 -20.23 -9.33
N GLU A 66 -12.62 -21.35 -9.74
CA GLU A 66 -12.80 -21.74 -11.13
C GLU A 66 -14.13 -22.50 -11.29
N ARG A 67 -14.78 -22.39 -12.46
CA ARG A 67 -16.05 -23.08 -12.74
C ARG A 67 -15.98 -24.59 -12.50
N ARG A 68 -14.87 -25.23 -12.87
CA ARG A 68 -14.64 -26.67 -12.68
C ARG A 68 -14.56 -27.12 -11.22
N ARG A 69 -14.43 -26.19 -10.27
CA ARG A 69 -14.28 -26.46 -8.84
C ARG A 69 -15.60 -26.35 -8.07
N ILE A 70 -16.67 -25.83 -8.68
CA ILE A 70 -17.96 -25.57 -8.01
C ILE A 70 -18.48 -26.81 -7.27
N ASP A 71 -18.44 -27.98 -7.90
CA ASP A 71 -18.97 -29.21 -7.28
C ASP A 71 -18.03 -29.83 -6.22
N ARG A 72 -16.86 -29.21 -5.98
CA ARG A 72 -15.82 -29.70 -5.06
C ARG A 72 -15.59 -28.78 -3.86
N VAL A 73 -16.32 -27.68 -3.76
CA VAL A 73 -16.20 -26.72 -2.67
C VAL A 73 -17.36 -26.85 -1.69
N ARG A 74 -17.18 -26.28 -0.49
CA ARG A 74 -18.21 -26.18 0.55
C ARG A 74 -18.18 -24.79 1.19
N PRO A 75 -19.26 -24.38 1.90
CA PRO A 75 -19.20 -23.21 2.77
C PRO A 75 -18.08 -23.32 3.83
N PRO A 76 -17.51 -22.19 4.30
CA PRO A 76 -16.54 -22.18 5.39
C PRO A 76 -17.19 -22.65 6.70
N LEU A 77 -16.42 -23.37 7.52
CA LEU A 77 -16.82 -23.69 8.90
C LEU A 77 -16.69 -22.44 9.79
N PRO A 78 -17.45 -22.32 10.89
CA PRO A 78 -17.36 -21.18 11.80
C PRO A 78 -15.94 -20.85 12.29
N GLU A 79 -15.12 -21.87 12.53
CA GLU A 79 -13.72 -21.75 12.95
C GLU A 79 -12.74 -21.36 11.81
N GLU A 80 -13.14 -21.56 10.56
CA GLU A 80 -12.36 -21.18 9.37
C GLU A 80 -12.66 -19.75 8.93
N VAL A 81 -13.80 -19.19 9.34
CA VAL A 81 -14.10 -17.77 9.16
C VAL A 81 -13.09 -17.01 10.01
N ALA A 82 -12.14 -16.38 9.34
CA ALA A 82 -11.25 -15.46 10.01
C ALA A 82 -12.11 -14.46 10.80
N ALA A 83 -11.80 -14.26 12.09
CA ALA A 83 -12.37 -13.13 12.83
C ALA A 83 -12.21 -11.88 11.97
N PRO A 84 -13.16 -10.91 11.97
CA PRO A 84 -13.07 -9.72 11.14
C PRO A 84 -11.78 -8.96 11.41
N GLN A 85 -10.74 -9.33 10.68
CA GLN A 85 -9.61 -8.51 10.33
C GLN A 85 -10.10 -7.72 9.14
N ALA A 86 -9.99 -6.39 9.24
CA ALA A 86 -10.47 -5.43 8.26
C ALA A 86 -10.33 -5.95 6.83
N GLU A 87 -11.45 -5.88 6.12
CA GLU A 87 -11.76 -6.45 4.81
C GLU A 87 -10.55 -6.47 3.86
N ALA A 88 -10.14 -7.67 3.43
CA ALA A 88 -9.18 -7.89 2.34
C ALA A 88 -9.80 -7.59 0.95
N ALA A 89 -10.47 -6.44 0.83
CA ALA A 89 -10.92 -5.85 -0.42
C ALA A 89 -9.95 -4.78 -0.95
N ASP A 90 -9.01 -4.30 -0.12
CA ASP A 90 -8.10 -3.18 -0.42
C ASP A 90 -6.61 -3.57 -0.46
N LEU A 91 -6.22 -4.48 -1.37
CA LEU A 91 -4.80 -4.68 -1.69
C LEU A 91 -4.28 -3.60 -2.66
N VAL A 92 -4.64 -2.34 -2.44
CA VAL A 92 -3.88 -1.22 -3.00
C VAL A 92 -2.87 -0.87 -1.91
N PRO A 93 -1.57 -1.14 -2.10
CA PRO A 93 -0.56 -0.73 -1.14
C PRO A 93 -0.67 0.77 -0.90
N GLY A 94 -0.71 1.17 0.37
CA GLY A 94 -0.69 2.58 0.75
C GLY A 94 0.67 3.17 0.42
N TRP A 95 0.76 4.50 0.38
CA TRP A 95 2.02 5.17 0.03
C TRP A 95 3.20 4.80 0.98
N LEU A 96 2.91 4.49 2.25
CA LEU A 96 3.90 4.04 3.23
C LEU A 96 4.48 2.67 2.93
N ASP A 97 3.82 1.85 2.12
CA ASP A 97 4.34 0.52 1.74
C ASP A 97 5.49 0.64 0.72
N PHE A 98 5.68 1.82 0.14
CA PHE A 98 6.80 2.16 -0.75
C PHE A 98 7.90 2.97 -0.08
N VAL A 99 7.84 3.14 1.26
CA VAL A 99 8.81 3.91 2.04
C VAL A 99 9.57 2.96 2.96
N ASP A 100 10.91 2.99 2.94
CA ASP A 100 11.75 2.02 3.67
C ASP A 100 11.61 2.12 5.20
N ASN A 101 11.31 3.30 5.73
CA ASN A 101 11.24 3.61 7.16
C ASN A 101 9.94 4.35 7.53
N PRO A 102 8.77 3.71 7.40
CA PRO A 102 7.48 4.37 7.58
C PRO A 102 7.14 4.61 9.07
N GLU A 103 7.90 4.01 9.99
CA GLU A 103 7.57 3.95 11.42
C GLU A 103 7.39 5.31 12.09
N ALA A 104 8.11 6.34 11.64
CA ALA A 104 7.95 7.69 12.19
C ALA A 104 6.53 8.22 11.96
N VAL A 105 5.96 7.98 10.77
CA VAL A 105 4.59 8.39 10.43
C VAL A 105 3.59 7.45 11.09
N ARG A 106 3.82 6.12 11.05
CA ARG A 106 2.92 5.15 11.69
C ARG A 106 2.79 5.39 13.20
N THR A 107 3.88 5.75 13.88
CA THR A 107 3.87 6.06 15.31
C THR A 107 3.02 7.30 15.63
N VAL A 108 3.03 8.32 14.76
CA VAL A 108 2.25 9.55 14.94
C VAL A 108 0.75 9.31 14.83
N TYR A 109 0.32 8.39 13.95
CA TYR A 109 -1.10 8.06 13.75
C TYR A 109 -1.55 6.85 14.60
N GLY A 110 -0.62 6.07 15.15
CA GLY A 110 -0.92 4.94 16.02
C GLY A 110 -1.78 3.88 15.33
N ALA A 111 -2.93 3.56 15.93
CA ALA A 111 -3.90 2.61 15.37
C ALA A 111 -4.84 3.24 14.31
N GLN A 112 -4.75 4.56 14.08
CA GLN A 112 -5.58 5.26 13.11
C GLN A 112 -5.03 5.03 11.69
N PRO A 113 -5.90 5.01 10.67
CA PRO A 113 -5.43 4.98 9.29
C PRO A 113 -4.62 6.24 8.99
N VAL A 114 -3.44 6.06 8.40
CA VAL A 114 -2.63 7.18 7.89
C VAL A 114 -3.37 7.77 6.69
N PRO A 115 -3.51 9.11 6.60
CA PRO A 115 -4.23 9.73 5.51
C PRO A 115 -3.55 9.43 4.16
N GLU A 116 -4.38 9.24 3.14
CA GLU A 116 -3.95 9.30 1.76
C GLU A 116 -3.35 10.68 1.45
N LEU A 117 -2.44 10.72 0.49
CA LEU A 117 -1.76 11.96 0.11
C LEU A 117 -2.61 12.76 -0.90
N GLU A 118 -3.90 12.93 -0.59
CA GLU A 118 -4.87 13.72 -1.33
C GLU A 118 -5.09 15.07 -0.64
N GLY A 119 -4.95 16.18 -1.37
CA GLY A 119 -5.06 17.51 -0.77
C GLY A 119 -3.88 17.86 0.15
N VAL A 120 -2.70 17.30 -0.11
CA VAL A 120 -1.46 17.63 0.61
C VAL A 120 -0.97 19.02 0.22
N ALA A 121 -0.59 19.83 1.21
CA ALA A 121 0.03 21.13 0.94
C ALA A 121 1.54 20.96 0.77
N VAL A 122 2.00 20.94 -0.47
CA VAL A 122 3.41 20.90 -0.84
C VAL A 122 4.07 22.23 -0.47
N ARG A 123 5.15 22.15 0.31
CA ARG A 123 5.87 23.32 0.84
C ARG A 123 7.18 23.55 0.09
N GLU A 124 7.91 22.49 -0.18
CA GLU A 124 9.18 22.56 -0.87
C GLU A 124 9.46 21.29 -1.67
N VAL A 125 10.13 21.47 -2.80
CA VAL A 125 10.67 20.41 -3.64
C VAL A 125 12.11 20.78 -3.97
N VAL A 126 13.07 20.07 -3.38
CA VAL A 126 14.49 20.44 -3.41
C VAL A 126 15.34 19.33 -4.00
N TRP A 127 16.09 19.66 -5.05
CA TRP A 127 17.10 18.78 -5.64
C TRP A 127 18.44 18.92 -4.93
N ARG A 128 19.02 17.79 -4.52
CA ARG A 128 20.36 17.71 -3.94
C ARG A 128 21.22 16.79 -4.82
N VAL A 129 22.44 17.23 -5.12
CA VAL A 129 23.35 16.52 -6.06
C VAL A 129 24.67 16.11 -5.39
N GLY A 130 24.79 16.27 -4.07
CA GLY A 130 25.99 15.90 -3.31
C GLY A 130 25.94 14.43 -2.85
N GLY A 131 26.73 13.56 -3.48
CA GLY A 131 26.80 12.12 -3.13
C GLY A 131 25.84 11.21 -3.89
N GLY A 132 25.10 11.77 -4.86
CA GLY A 132 24.06 11.11 -5.66
C GLY A 132 22.88 12.07 -5.90
N PRO A 133 22.03 11.83 -6.90
CA PRO A 133 20.84 12.63 -7.10
C PRO A 133 19.77 12.26 -6.06
N GLU A 134 19.32 13.24 -5.29
CA GLU A 134 18.25 13.08 -4.32
C GLU A 134 17.21 14.18 -4.47
N LEU A 135 15.95 13.80 -4.28
CA LEU A 135 14.84 14.75 -4.22
C LEU A 135 14.26 14.74 -2.81
N LEU A 136 14.18 15.92 -2.17
CA LEU A 136 13.43 16.14 -0.95
C LEU A 136 12.11 16.79 -1.29
N ILE A 137 11.00 16.22 -0.82
CA ILE A 137 9.67 16.80 -0.89
C ILE A 137 9.18 16.99 0.53
N SER A 138 8.83 18.22 0.91
CA SER A 138 8.19 18.49 2.18
C SER A 138 6.77 18.93 1.96
N PHE A 139 5.84 18.28 2.66
CA PHE A 139 4.41 18.52 2.51
C PHE A 139 3.69 18.35 3.84
N ASP A 140 2.55 19.03 3.98
CA ASP A 140 1.68 18.90 5.13
C ASP A 140 0.58 17.88 4.83
N LEU A 141 0.34 16.98 5.79
CA LEU A 141 -0.71 15.99 5.69
C LEU A 141 -2.10 16.65 5.82
N PRO A 142 -3.11 16.18 5.07
CA PRO A 142 -4.43 16.81 5.04
C PRO A 142 -5.19 16.64 6.36
N VAL A 143 -4.91 15.53 7.07
CA VAL A 143 -5.59 15.12 8.31
C VAL A 143 -4.59 15.05 9.44
N TYR A 144 -4.85 15.77 10.53
CA TYR A 144 -4.09 15.67 11.77
C TYR A 144 -4.55 14.44 12.59
N PRO A 145 -3.64 13.68 13.24
CA PRO A 145 -4.03 12.52 14.04
C PRO A 145 -4.97 12.94 15.17
N ALA A 146 -5.98 12.12 15.46
CA ALA A 146 -6.91 12.39 16.55
C ALA A 146 -6.32 12.10 17.94
N ASP A 147 -5.23 11.33 18.00
CA ASP A 147 -4.43 11.09 19.21
C ASP A 147 -2.95 11.41 18.94
N PRO A 148 -2.59 12.70 18.82
CA PRO A 148 -1.22 13.11 18.52
C PRO A 148 -0.27 12.84 19.71
N PRO A 149 1.05 12.78 19.46
CA PRO A 149 2.05 12.79 20.52
C PRO A 149 1.78 13.89 21.55
N ARG A 150 1.91 13.56 22.84
CA ARG A 150 1.56 14.45 23.96
C ARG A 150 2.17 15.85 23.84
N LEU A 151 3.44 15.96 23.45
CA LEU A 151 4.11 17.25 23.28
C LEU A 151 3.47 18.12 22.18
N TRP A 152 2.93 17.51 21.13
CA TRP A 152 2.26 18.22 20.04
C TRP A 152 0.87 18.70 20.47
N ALA A 153 0.14 17.88 21.23
CA ALA A 153 -1.12 18.27 21.86
C ALA A 153 -0.93 19.46 22.81
N GLU A 154 0.06 19.38 23.70
CA GLU A 154 0.39 20.45 24.67
C GLU A 154 0.82 21.74 23.97
N SER A 155 1.46 21.64 22.80
CA SER A 155 1.87 22.78 21.97
C SER A 155 0.75 23.36 21.11
N GLY A 156 -0.42 22.71 21.07
CA GLY A 156 -1.57 23.14 20.28
C GLY A 156 -1.33 23.05 18.77
N PHE A 157 -0.49 22.11 18.31
CA PHE A 157 -0.30 21.86 16.89
C PHE A 157 -1.52 21.21 16.25
N ASP A 158 -1.75 21.50 14.97
CA ASP A 158 -2.91 21.06 14.21
C ASP A 158 -2.55 20.49 12.83
N THR A 159 -1.26 20.45 12.49
CA THR A 159 -0.78 20.04 11.18
C THR A 159 0.52 19.25 11.29
N VAL A 160 0.54 18.06 10.67
CA VAL A 160 1.75 17.23 10.54
C VAL A 160 2.44 17.58 9.23
N ARG A 161 3.75 17.84 9.31
CA ARG A 161 4.63 18.03 8.16
C ARG A 161 5.53 16.82 8.01
N VAL A 162 5.60 16.29 6.79
CA VAL A 162 6.44 15.15 6.43
C VAL A 162 7.48 15.63 5.41
N GLN A 163 8.73 15.25 5.66
CA GLN A 163 9.82 15.40 4.70
C GLN A 163 10.18 14.02 4.12
N LEU A 164 9.88 13.82 2.84
CA LEU A 164 10.17 12.59 2.10
C LEU A 164 11.40 12.77 1.22
N ARG A 165 12.39 11.89 1.37
CA ARG A 165 13.57 11.80 0.52
C ARG A 165 13.44 10.66 -0.48
N LEU A 166 13.71 10.95 -1.74
CA LEU A 166 13.90 9.97 -2.81
C LEU A 166 15.39 9.86 -3.12
N ILE A 167 15.93 8.65 -3.05
CA ILE A 167 17.36 8.35 -3.24
C ILE A 167 17.58 7.79 -4.64
N GLY A 168 18.66 8.21 -5.33
CA GLY A 168 18.88 7.80 -6.72
C GLY A 168 17.81 8.38 -7.66
N ALA A 169 17.32 9.57 -7.34
CA ALA A 169 16.15 10.15 -7.97
C ALA A 169 16.45 10.64 -9.38
N ALA A 170 15.67 10.17 -10.36
CA ALA A 170 15.60 10.72 -11.69
C ALA A 170 14.17 11.21 -11.94
N ALA A 171 14.01 12.49 -12.28
CA ALA A 171 12.69 13.07 -12.51
C ALA A 171 12.50 13.62 -13.91
N ALA A 172 11.25 13.54 -14.36
CA ALA A 172 10.69 14.41 -15.37
C ALA A 172 9.78 15.42 -14.67
N LEU A 173 10.14 16.70 -14.74
CA LEU A 173 9.39 17.80 -14.12
C LEU A 173 8.73 18.64 -15.20
N GLU A 174 7.44 18.87 -15.06
CA GLU A 174 6.70 19.87 -15.81
C GLU A 174 6.28 20.96 -14.81
N ALA A 175 7.10 22.00 -14.75
CA ALA A 175 6.90 23.11 -13.85
C ALA A 175 6.07 24.21 -14.52
N SER A 176 5.10 24.75 -13.79
CA SER A 176 4.31 25.91 -14.19
C SER A 176 4.60 27.08 -13.27
N GLN A 177 4.47 28.31 -13.77
CA GLN A 177 4.62 29.54 -12.96
C GLN A 177 3.43 29.74 -11.99
N ASP A 178 2.31 29.06 -12.23
CA ASP A 178 1.09 29.14 -11.44
C ASP A 178 0.83 27.77 -10.78
N CYS A 179 1.54 27.52 -9.68
CA CYS A 179 1.40 26.29 -8.89
C CYS A 179 0.47 26.54 -7.70
N ASP A 180 -0.53 25.68 -7.55
CA ASP A 180 -1.26 25.57 -6.29
C ASP A 180 -0.36 24.77 -5.34
N PRO A 181 -0.14 25.21 -4.09
CA PRO A 181 0.58 24.40 -3.12
C PRO A 181 -0.19 23.13 -2.74
N VAL A 182 -1.51 23.07 -2.93
CA VAL A 182 -2.34 21.91 -2.57
C VAL A 182 -2.47 20.96 -3.76
N GLY A 183 -2.23 19.68 -3.50
CA GLY A 183 -2.21 18.68 -4.56
C GLY A 183 -2.33 17.25 -4.08
N ARG A 184 -2.00 16.33 -4.98
CA ARG A 184 -1.96 14.90 -4.76
C ARG A 184 -0.54 14.39 -4.93
N ILE A 185 -0.09 13.54 -4.01
CA ILE A 185 1.12 12.75 -4.18
C ILE A 185 0.70 11.27 -4.28
N THR A 186 1.31 10.51 -5.18
CA THR A 186 1.11 9.06 -5.28
C THR A 186 2.47 8.38 -5.32
N LEU A 187 2.61 7.29 -4.58
CA LEU A 187 3.78 6.42 -4.60
C LEU A 187 3.35 5.04 -5.10
N GLY A 188 4.22 4.39 -5.86
CA GLY A 188 4.00 3.07 -6.41
C GLY A 188 5.30 2.36 -6.73
N ALA A 189 5.19 1.10 -7.18
CA ALA A 189 6.33 0.33 -7.66
C ALA A 189 6.88 0.96 -8.96
N GLY A 190 8.20 1.18 -9.01
CA GLY A 190 8.86 1.63 -10.23
C GLY A 190 9.03 0.50 -11.24
N ALA A 191 8.98 0.82 -12.54
CA ALA A 191 9.19 -0.17 -13.60
C ALA A 191 10.66 -0.65 -13.71
N ARG A 192 11.62 0.19 -13.32
CA ARG A 192 13.08 -0.07 -13.37
C ARG A 192 13.82 0.29 -12.09
N THR A 193 13.13 0.90 -11.14
CA THR A 193 13.63 1.37 -9.85
C THR A 193 12.67 0.91 -8.75
N ALA A 194 13.04 1.00 -7.47
CA ALA A 194 12.16 0.52 -6.41
C ALA A 194 10.85 1.32 -6.31
N VAL A 195 10.92 2.65 -6.48
CA VAL A 195 9.79 3.56 -6.25
C VAL A 195 9.57 4.46 -7.46
N ALA A 196 8.30 4.67 -7.81
CA ALA A 196 7.84 5.74 -8.68
C ALA A 196 6.90 6.68 -7.90
N LEU A 197 7.14 7.99 -7.99
CA LEU A 197 6.33 9.03 -7.36
C LEU A 197 5.74 9.95 -8.43
N SER A 198 4.45 10.26 -8.32
CA SER A 198 3.82 11.35 -9.08
C SER A 198 3.26 12.39 -8.14
N LEU A 199 3.56 13.66 -8.41
CA LEU A 199 3.05 14.81 -7.67
C LEU A 199 2.29 15.73 -8.63
N GLU A 200 1.04 16.04 -8.28
CA GLU A 200 0.14 16.90 -9.04
C GLU A 200 -0.40 18.01 -8.13
N ALA A 201 0.03 19.25 -8.31
CA ALA A 201 -0.44 20.39 -7.51
C ALA A 201 -0.69 21.60 -8.41
N GLY A 202 -1.96 21.99 -8.57
CA GLY A 202 -2.37 22.99 -9.57
C GLY A 202 -1.94 22.58 -10.99
N ARG A 203 -1.06 23.37 -11.62
CA ARG A 203 -0.42 23.04 -12.92
C ARG A 203 0.96 22.40 -12.79
N PHE A 204 1.50 22.30 -11.59
CA PHE A 204 2.76 21.61 -11.37
C PHE A 204 2.57 20.09 -11.48
N ARG A 205 3.42 19.44 -12.27
CA ARG A 205 3.46 17.99 -12.40
C ARG A 205 4.89 17.50 -12.26
N ALA A 206 5.13 16.57 -11.37
CA ALA A 206 6.43 15.91 -11.21
C ALA A 206 6.25 14.40 -11.26
N ARG A 207 7.07 13.71 -12.07
CA ARG A 207 7.20 12.26 -12.06
C ARG A 207 8.63 11.90 -11.74
N VAL A 208 8.83 11.09 -10.71
CA VAL A 208 10.16 10.77 -10.18
C VAL A 208 10.28 9.27 -10.05
N ASN A 209 11.35 8.71 -10.58
CA ASN A 209 11.76 7.32 -10.32
C ASN A 209 12.94 7.36 -9.36
N ALA A 210 12.95 6.48 -8.36
CA ALA A 210 13.98 6.46 -7.34
C ALA A 210 14.28 5.03 -6.88
N ASP A 211 15.52 4.80 -6.49
CA ASP A 211 16.00 3.51 -5.97
C ASP A 211 15.48 3.23 -4.56
N GLY A 212 14.99 4.25 -3.85
CA GLY A 212 14.31 4.11 -2.58
C GLY A 212 13.63 5.41 -2.14
N ALA A 213 12.68 5.30 -1.22
CA ALA A 213 12.00 6.42 -0.60
C ALA A 213 12.08 6.31 0.93
N ARG A 214 12.37 7.42 1.60
CA ARG A 214 12.61 7.45 3.04
C ARG A 214 12.02 8.68 3.70
N ILE A 215 11.47 8.51 4.89
CA ILE A 215 11.12 9.63 5.75
C ILE A 215 12.42 10.22 6.30
N HIS A 216 12.67 11.48 5.97
CA HIS A 216 13.78 12.25 6.53
C HIS A 216 13.42 12.78 7.91
N GLU A 217 12.23 13.37 8.02
CA GLU A 217 11.75 14.04 9.22
C GLU A 217 10.21 14.04 9.24
N VAL A 218 9.64 13.98 10.44
CA VAL A 218 8.21 14.22 10.70
C VAL A 218 8.13 15.25 11.82
N THR A 219 7.48 16.37 11.55
CA THR A 219 7.28 17.46 12.52
C THR A 219 5.81 17.85 12.57
N ALA A 220 5.44 18.68 13.54
CA ALA A 220 4.11 19.27 13.62
C ALA A 220 4.20 20.77 13.90
N HIS A 221 3.19 21.50 13.45
CA HIS A 221 3.08 22.94 13.61
C HIS A 221 1.60 23.35 13.64
N ARG A 222 1.35 24.65 13.87
CA ARG A 222 0.04 25.27 13.67
C ARG A 222 -0.05 25.81 12.25
N ARG A 223 -1.17 25.61 11.57
CA ARG A 223 -1.46 26.29 10.31
C ARG A 223 -1.41 27.80 10.51
N ASP A 224 -0.72 28.46 9.59
CA ASP A 224 -0.69 29.92 9.46
C ASP A 224 -2.04 30.48 8.98
#